data_AF-A0A9P0K8E3-F1
#
_entry.id   AF-A0A9P0K8E3-F1
#
_cell.length_a   1.000
_cell.length_b   1.000
_cell.length_c   1.000
_cell.angle_alpha   90.00
_cell.angle_beta   90.00
_cell.angle_gamma   90.00
#
_symmetry.space_group_name_H-M   'P 1'
#
loop_
_entity.id
_entity.type
_entity.pdbx_description
1 polymer ?
#
loop_
_entity_poly.entity_id
_entity_poly.type
_entity_poly.pdbx_seq_one_letter_code
_entity_poly.pdbx_strand_id
1 'polypeptide(L)'
;MKCERYKKNGKDYIRVTDYQIKAKPAKVVYYFEELVPNNNQITQAILDTFNGEEESMLIYDELSTMLVKYIAEMHKITIQEAFNHLPLDEFFPL
;
A
#
# COMPACT_ATOMS: atom_id res chain seq x y z
N MET A 1 -4.06 7.30 10.77
CA MET A 1 -4.40 8.47 9.93
C MET A 1 -4.65 9.65 10.84
N LYS A 2 -4.08 10.81 10.51
CA LYS A 2 -4.40 12.11 11.11
C LYS A 2 -4.94 13.02 10.03
N CYS A 3 -5.94 13.80 10.41
CA CYS A 3 -6.57 14.76 9.52
C CYS A 3 -6.75 16.10 10.24
N GLU A 4 -6.90 17.16 9.46
CA GLU A 4 -7.31 18.46 9.97
C GLU A 4 -8.54 18.96 9.22
N ARG A 5 -9.33 19.78 9.91
CA ARG A 5 -10.47 20.48 9.32
C ARG A 5 -10.01 21.83 8.78
N TYR A 6 -10.54 22.23 7.63
CA TYR A 6 -10.30 23.54 7.05
C TYR A 6 -11.54 24.04 6.31
N LYS A 7 -11.63 25.36 6.11
CA LYS A 7 -12.73 25.97 5.35
C LYS A 7 -12.35 26.16 3.89
N LYS A 8 -13.26 25.79 2.99
CA LYS A 8 -13.18 26.04 1.55
C LYS A 8 -14.59 26.40 1.05
N ASN A 9 -14.73 27.55 0.39
CA ASN A 9 -16.02 28.04 -0.12
C ASN A 9 -17.13 28.11 0.95
N GLY A 10 -16.79 28.49 2.18
CA GLY A 10 -17.74 28.61 3.29
C GLY A 10 -18.18 27.29 3.92
N LYS A 11 -17.80 26.14 3.35
CA LYS A 11 -18.06 24.80 3.92
C LYS A 11 -16.81 24.24 4.60
N ASP A 12 -17.01 23.34 5.56
CA ASP A 12 -15.94 22.62 6.24
C ASP A 12 -15.53 21.39 5.41
N TYR A 13 -14.21 21.22 5.22
CA TYR A 13 -13.59 20.09 4.54
C TYR A 13 -12.56 19.45 5.46
N ILE A 14 -12.10 18.25 5.10
CA ILE A 14 -11.02 17.55 5.79
C ILE A 14 -9.84 17.35 4.83
N ARG A 15 -8.61 17.50 5.34
CA ARG A 15 -7.41 17.06 4.65
C ARG A 15 -6.61 16.07 5.50
N VAL A 16 -5.98 15.10 4.84
CA VAL A 16 -5.13 14.08 5.45
C VAL A 16 -3.73 14.66 5.62
N THR A 17 -3.26 14.80 6.86
CA THR A 17 -1.94 15.37 7.18
C THR A 17 -0.89 14.27 7.33
N ASP A 18 -1.27 13.15 7.91
CA ASP A 18 -0.39 12.02 8.19
C ASP A 18 -1.14 10.70 7.96
N TYR A 19 -0.52 9.78 7.22
CA TYR A 19 -1.13 8.50 6.90
C TYR A 19 -0.06 7.41 6.93
N GLN A 20 -0.28 6.41 7.77
CA GLN A 20 0.60 5.26 7.94
C GLN A 20 -0.23 4.00 7.81
N ILE A 21 0.31 3.03 7.09
CA ILE A 21 -0.21 1.67 7.03
C ILE A 21 0.78 0.78 7.79
N LYS A 22 0.25 -0.20 8.52
CA LYS A 22 1.01 -1.35 9.00
C LYS A 22 0.43 -2.56 8.31
N ALA A 23 1.21 -3.20 7.45
CA ALA A 23 0.81 -4.43 6.79
C ALA A 23 1.53 -5.60 7.48
N LYS A 24 0.77 -6.65 7.79
CA LYS A 24 1.28 -7.93 8.28
C LYS A 24 0.59 -9.03 7.49
N PRO A 25 1.13 -9.41 6.32
CA PRO A 25 0.51 -10.44 5.50
C PRO A 25 0.55 -11.78 6.23
N ALA A 26 -0.49 -12.60 6.04
CA ALA A 26 -0.50 -13.97 6.54
C ALA A 26 0.35 -14.91 5.64
N LYS A 27 0.51 -14.55 4.36
CA LYS A 27 1.32 -15.26 3.37
C LYS A 27 1.74 -14.29 2.28
N VAL A 28 2.96 -14.47 1.76
CA VAL A 28 3.46 -13.77 0.57
C VAL A 28 3.81 -14.82 -0.48
N VAL A 29 3.47 -14.53 -1.73
CA VAL A 29 3.81 -15.39 -2.88
C VAL A 29 4.48 -14.52 -3.93
N TYR A 30 5.70 -14.88 -4.29
CA TYR A 30 6.47 -14.27 -5.35
C TYR A 30 6.16 -14.93 -6.67
N TYR A 31 6.01 -14.10 -7.70
CA TYR A 31 5.78 -14.53 -9.06
C TYR A 31 6.68 -13.70 -9.98
N PHE A 32 7.49 -14.39 -10.78
CA PHE A 32 8.40 -13.79 -11.74
C PHE A 32 8.30 -14.55 -13.06
N GLU A 33 8.04 -13.83 -14.14
CA GLU A 33 8.14 -14.37 -15.49
C GLU A 33 9.55 -14.13 -16.03
N GLU A 34 10.16 -15.16 -16.60
CA GLU A 34 11.44 -15.06 -17.34
C GLU A 34 12.57 -14.33 -16.60
N LEU A 35 12.69 -14.54 -15.28
CA LEU A 35 13.73 -13.90 -14.46
C LEU A 35 15.13 -14.14 -15.02
N VAL A 36 15.36 -15.32 -15.60
CA VAL A 36 16.56 -15.64 -16.38
C VAL A 36 16.15 -15.88 -17.85
N PRO A 37 16.61 -15.02 -18.78
CA PRO A 37 16.26 -15.13 -20.18
C PRO A 37 16.56 -16.52 -20.75
N ASN A 38 15.58 -17.12 -21.44
CA ASN A 38 15.65 -18.46 -22.02
C ASN A 38 15.95 -19.59 -21.03
N ASN A 39 15.79 -19.38 -19.72
CA ASN A 39 16.01 -20.42 -18.72
C ASN A 39 14.92 -20.47 -17.65
N ASN A 40 13.81 -21.11 -18.03
CA ASN A 40 12.65 -21.29 -17.15
C ASN A 40 12.96 -22.21 -15.95
N GLN A 41 13.91 -23.14 -16.08
CA GLN A 41 14.28 -24.03 -14.97
C GLN A 41 14.96 -23.26 -13.84
N ILE A 42 15.86 -22.33 -14.17
CA ILE A 42 16.49 -21.48 -13.16
C ILE A 42 15.46 -20.54 -12.54
N THR A 43 14.57 -19.95 -13.35
CA THR A 43 13.47 -19.12 -12.84
C THR A 43 12.59 -19.89 -11.85
N GLN A 44 12.24 -21.14 -12.17
CA GLN A 44 11.45 -21.99 -11.28
C GLN A 44 12.19 -22.33 -9.99
N ALA A 45 13.48 -22.70 -10.05
CA ALA A 45 14.26 -23.00 -8.86
C ALA A 45 14.37 -21.80 -7.90
N ILE A 46 14.50 -20.59 -8.46
CA ILE A 46 14.47 -19.34 -7.68
C ILE A 46 13.10 -19.15 -7.03
N LEU A 47 12.01 -19.34 -7.79
CA LEU A 47 10.65 -19.22 -7.26
C LEU A 47 10.34 -20.24 -6.17
N ASP A 48 10.80 -21.48 -6.32
CA ASP A 48 10.63 -22.53 -5.30
C ASP A 48 11.33 -22.14 -4.00
N THR A 49 12.52 -21.53 -4.10
CA THR A 49 13.26 -21.01 -2.94
C THR A 49 12.56 -19.81 -2.31
N PHE A 50 12.14 -18.83 -3.13
CA PHE A 50 11.51 -17.59 -2.66
C PHE A 50 10.13 -17.83 -2.03
N ASN A 51 9.42 -18.87 -2.47
CA ASN A 51 8.11 -19.25 -1.97
C ASN A 51 8.15 -20.35 -0.90
N GLY A 52 9.33 -20.62 -0.34
CA GLY A 52 9.47 -21.45 0.84
C GLY A 52 8.70 -20.90 2.05
N GLU A 53 8.52 -21.75 3.07
CA GLU A 53 7.64 -21.49 4.21
C GLU A 53 8.08 -20.27 5.02
N GLU A 54 9.39 -20.07 5.19
CA GLU A 54 9.95 -18.95 5.96
C GLU A 54 10.53 -17.86 5.04
N GLU A 55 11.12 -18.27 3.92
CA GLU A 55 11.84 -17.42 2.96
C GLU A 55 10.94 -16.32 2.41
N SER A 56 9.70 -16.66 2.11
CA SER A 56 8.75 -15.69 1.55
C SER A 56 8.47 -14.53 2.49
N MET A 57 8.43 -14.80 3.80
CA MET A 57 8.23 -13.77 4.82
C MET A 57 9.51 -12.99 5.09
N LEU A 58 10.68 -13.63 5.08
CA LEU A 58 11.96 -12.95 5.24
C LEU A 58 12.19 -11.91 4.14
N ILE A 59 11.97 -12.30 2.88
CA ILE A 59 12.09 -11.38 1.73
C ILE A 59 11.07 -10.25 1.86
N TYR A 60 9.86 -10.55 2.35
CA TYR A 60 8.85 -9.51 2.59
C TYR A 60 9.35 -8.53 3.63
N ASP A 61 9.86 -8.98 4.77
CA ASP A 61 10.28 -8.10 5.86
C ASP A 61 11.38 -7.13 5.42
N GLU A 62 12.34 -7.59 4.60
CA GLU A 62 13.39 -6.75 4.01
C GLU A 62 12.83 -5.65 3.08
N LEU A 63 11.81 -5.99 2.28
CA LEU A 63 11.22 -5.08 1.29
C LEU A 63 10.04 -4.25 1.84
N SER A 64 9.45 -4.69 2.95
CA SER A 64 8.17 -4.25 3.49
C SER A 64 8.16 -2.75 3.78
N THR A 65 9.26 -2.21 4.31
CA THR A 65 9.35 -0.80 4.70
C THR A 65 9.14 0.12 3.48
N MET A 66 9.75 -0.21 2.34
CA MET A 66 9.57 0.55 1.11
C MET A 66 8.16 0.36 0.53
N LEU A 67 7.72 -0.89 0.44
CA LEU A 67 6.42 -1.25 -0.15
C LEU A 67 5.26 -0.61 0.64
N VAL A 68 5.27 -0.72 1.96
CA VAL A 68 4.25 -0.15 2.85
C VAL A 68 4.23 1.36 2.75
N LYS A 69 5.39 2.02 2.66
CA LYS A 69 5.46 3.47 2.46
C LYS A 69 4.83 3.88 1.13
N TYR A 70 5.15 3.18 0.05
CA TYR A 70 4.57 3.45 -1.26
C TYR A 70 3.04 3.27 -1.27
N ILE A 71 2.54 2.16 -0.72
CA ILE A 71 1.10 1.90 -0.60
C ILE A 71 0.43 2.97 0.27
N ALA A 72 1.06 3.39 1.37
CA ALA A 72 0.53 4.43 2.24
C ALA A 72 0.39 5.78 1.52
N GLU A 73 1.37 6.19 0.71
CA GLU A 73 1.28 7.41 -0.08
C GLU A 73 0.18 7.31 -1.15
N MET A 74 0.08 6.18 -1.86
CA MET A 74 -0.99 5.96 -2.84
C MET A 74 -2.38 6.04 -2.20
N HIS A 75 -2.58 5.36 -1.06
CA HIS A 75 -3.83 5.45 -0.31
C HIS A 75 -4.11 6.87 0.17
N LYS A 76 -3.10 7.60 0.66
CA LYS A 76 -3.23 8.98 1.10
C LYS A 76 -3.72 9.87 -0.04
N ILE A 77 -3.16 9.74 -1.24
CA ILE A 77 -3.58 10.50 -2.43
C ILE A 77 -5.05 10.17 -2.74
N THR A 78 -5.43 8.89 -2.78
CA THR A 78 -6.81 8.48 -3.07
C THR A 78 -7.80 9.03 -2.04
N ILE A 79 -7.50 8.92 -0.74
CA ILE A 79 -8.36 9.43 0.34
C ILE A 79 -8.44 10.95 0.29
N GLN A 80 -7.32 11.64 0.09
CA GLN A 80 -7.30 13.09 -0.04
C GLN A 80 -8.14 13.55 -1.22
N GLU A 81 -8.08 12.84 -2.34
CA GLU A 81 -8.87 13.17 -3.51
C GLU A 81 -10.36 13.01 -3.24
N ALA A 82 -10.79 11.94 -2.57
CA ALA A 82 -12.16 11.81 -2.10
C ALA A 82 -12.57 13.01 -1.22
N PHE A 83 -11.78 13.34 -0.20
CA PHE A 83 -12.07 14.46 0.71
C PHE A 83 -12.04 15.85 0.04
N ASN A 84 -11.41 15.98 -1.14
CA ASN A 84 -11.44 17.24 -1.90
C ASN A 84 -12.77 17.49 -2.61
N HIS A 85 -13.55 16.42 -2.89
CA HIS A 85 -14.75 16.47 -3.71
C HIS A 85 -16.00 16.89 -2.94
N LEU A 86 -16.15 16.44 -1.69
CA LEU A 86 -17.33 16.73 -0.88
C LEU A 86 -16.93 17.40 0.43
N PRO A 87 -17.74 18.34 0.93
CA PRO A 87 -17.59 18.86 2.28
C PRO A 87 -17.88 17.77 3.32
N LEU A 88 -17.46 18.04 4.55
CA LEU A 88 -17.44 17.05 5.63
C LEU A 88 -18.82 16.47 5.98
N ASP A 89 -19.83 17.33 5.98
CA ASP A 89 -21.23 17.00 6.27
C ASP A 89 -21.85 16.03 5.24
N GLU A 90 -21.35 16.03 4.00
CA GLU A 90 -21.80 15.11 2.96
C GLU A 90 -21.16 13.71 3.09
N PHE A 91 -19.97 13.59 3.70
CA PHE A 91 -19.33 12.30 4.00
C PHE A 91 -19.87 11.62 5.26
N PHE A 92 -20.15 12.41 6.29
CA PHE A 92 -20.63 11.93 7.59
C PHE A 92 -21.92 12.67 7.96
N PRO A 93 -23.04 12.36 7.28
CA PRO A 93 -24.34 12.92 7.65
C PRO A 93 -24.66 12.49 9.08
N LEU A 94 -24.85 13.48 9.96
CA LEU A 94 -25.32 13.30 11.34
C LEU A 94 -26.83 13.07 11.37
#